data_AF-A0A819YVZ8-F1
#
_entry.id   AF-A0A819YVZ8-F1
#
_cell.length_a   1.000
_cell.length_b   1.000
_cell.length_c   1.000
_cell.angle_alpha   90.00
_cell.angle_beta   90.00
_cell.angle_gamma   90.00
#
_symmetry.space_group_name_H-M   'P 1'
#
loop_
_entity.id
_entity.type
_entity.pdbx_description
1 polymer ?
#
loop_
_entity_poly.entity_id
_entity_poly.type
_entity_poly.pdbx_seq_one_letter_code
_entity_poly.pdbx_strand_id
1 'polypeptide(L)'
;MSDAAGASSSTNSKKLNSPTSSNKKRTLSDADLDDTTDNDNQSNGKRVVVFEPFKLIDVQSAEELDAKLLLIQNKKLFECVQNCRKAEVEWKAKIDQLETNKASVDCKWSMIDLYWTQLDENIRRLLERFDATTSADENSQSPSLTNNETTSNSNDNNTINSNTNNDRQCEEIRSYIHQLNTWLREDLDVHLKQRLDFSTKAIVKLVRVFDNLSDKFQRLFTSINSSSSTGESNSIPECTNEVYKALVERNTNLERENDRIQRLNTTLQSRIHEITLRCSDLNNQIVLQEEQLLEKTSHLSDLEYEFEKSRSKETKLERSLADAITKLECDRLKSQANDIKHDPDSNPNSSNNNTVIIAENKYADLQAEIEEYKELAGSRLVELEKLMSDHETTKREVEVLKNKVNSIKYT
;
A
#
# COMPACT_ATOMS: atom_id res chain seq x y z
N MET A 1 67.47 -4.44 10.36
CA MET A 1 66.57 -4.81 11.48
C MET A 1 65.30 -5.32 10.82
N SER A 2 65.29 -6.60 10.44
CA SER A 2 64.78 -7.75 11.23
C SER A 2 63.25 -7.67 11.33
N ASP A 3 62.54 -8.37 10.43
CA ASP A 3 61.83 -9.65 10.69
C ASP A 3 60.40 -9.38 11.17
N ALA A 4 59.35 -10.17 10.94
CA ALA A 4 58.98 -11.26 10.04
C ALA A 4 57.51 -11.61 10.41
N ALA A 5 56.86 -12.43 9.58
CA ALA A 5 55.57 -13.13 9.78
C ALA A 5 54.28 -12.29 9.56
N GLY A 6 53.27 -12.73 8.80
CA GLY A 6 52.98 -14.04 8.22
C GLY A 6 51.57 -14.47 8.62
N ALA A 7 50.61 -14.46 7.68
CA ALA A 7 49.37 -15.25 7.78
C ALA A 7 48.72 -15.42 6.41
N SER A 8 48.78 -16.66 5.93
CA SER A 8 48.16 -17.21 4.73
C SER A 8 46.77 -17.79 5.02
N SER A 9 45.79 -17.56 4.14
CA SER A 9 44.70 -18.53 3.86
C SER A 9 44.09 -18.16 2.50
N SER A 10 44.37 -18.93 1.46
CA SER A 10 43.69 -20.17 1.04
C SER A 10 42.43 -19.91 0.22
N THR A 11 42.58 -20.22 -1.05
CA THR A 11 41.64 -20.25 -2.16
C THR A 11 40.41 -21.09 -1.90
N ASN A 12 39.22 -20.60 -2.28
CA ASN A 12 38.17 -21.52 -2.75
C ASN A 12 37.26 -20.86 -3.79
N SER A 13 37.57 -21.13 -5.06
CA SER A 13 36.76 -20.88 -6.24
C SER A 13 35.61 -21.88 -6.31
N LYS A 14 34.35 -21.43 -6.19
CA LYS A 14 33.17 -22.23 -6.54
C LYS A 14 32.50 -21.68 -7.79
N LYS A 15 32.51 -22.54 -8.82
CA LYS A 15 31.87 -22.41 -10.13
C LYS A 15 30.41 -21.95 -10.03
N LEU A 16 30.07 -20.91 -10.79
CA LEU A 16 28.71 -20.65 -11.24
C LEU A 16 28.34 -21.70 -12.30
N ASN A 17 27.23 -22.40 -12.09
CA ASN A 17 26.52 -23.13 -13.13
C ASN A 17 25.24 -22.35 -13.46
N SER A 18 25.18 -21.82 -14.68
CA SER A 18 23.97 -21.35 -15.36
C SER A 18 23.10 -22.53 -15.82
N PRO A 19 21.77 -22.46 -15.78
CA PRO A 19 20.94 -23.26 -16.65
C PRO A 19 20.58 -22.45 -17.90
N THR A 20 21.09 -22.93 -19.03
CA THR A 20 20.62 -22.63 -20.38
C THR A 20 19.40 -23.47 -20.73
N SER A 21 18.77 -23.09 -21.85
CA SER A 21 17.71 -23.79 -22.59
C SER A 21 16.28 -23.53 -22.10
N SER A 22 15.27 -23.48 -22.94
CA SER A 22 15.13 -23.25 -24.39
C SER A 22 13.63 -23.32 -24.63
N ASN A 23 13.09 -22.42 -25.43
CA ASN A 23 11.71 -22.47 -25.92
C ASN A 23 11.40 -23.84 -26.55
N LYS A 24 10.30 -24.47 -26.10
CA LYS A 24 9.53 -25.39 -26.95
C LYS A 24 8.06 -25.42 -26.54
N LYS A 25 7.22 -25.01 -27.50
CA LYS A 25 5.77 -25.20 -27.58
C LYS A 25 5.34 -26.57 -27.05
N ARG A 26 4.24 -26.63 -26.29
CA ARG A 26 3.44 -27.85 -26.13
C ARG A 26 1.99 -27.59 -26.53
N THR A 27 1.62 -28.30 -27.57
CA THR A 27 0.26 -28.66 -28.00
C THR A 27 -0.25 -29.81 -27.13
N LEU A 28 -1.59 -29.93 -27.06
CA LEU A 28 -2.33 -31.04 -26.46
C LEU A 28 -2.00 -32.39 -27.09
N SER A 29 -2.01 -33.47 -26.29
CA SER A 29 -2.83 -34.69 -26.46
C SER A 29 -2.22 -35.92 -25.74
N ASP A 30 -3.06 -36.57 -24.93
CA ASP A 30 -3.25 -38.02 -24.67
C ASP A 30 -2.11 -39.05 -24.54
N ALA A 31 -2.37 -39.94 -23.56
CA ALA A 31 -2.16 -41.40 -23.53
C ALA A 31 -0.98 -42.00 -22.71
N ASP A 32 -1.39 -43.02 -21.95
CA ASP A 32 -0.70 -44.23 -21.44
C ASP A 32 0.27 -44.10 -20.25
N LEU A 33 -0.11 -44.59 -19.06
CA LEU A 33 -0.01 -45.99 -18.55
C LEU A 33 1.44 -46.45 -18.42
N ASP A 34 1.90 -46.60 -17.17
CA ASP A 34 3.10 -47.37 -16.84
C ASP A 34 2.78 -48.40 -15.76
N ASP A 35 3.21 -49.62 -16.07
CA ASP A 35 3.05 -50.88 -15.38
C ASP A 35 4.46 -51.33 -14.99
N THR A 36 4.72 -51.51 -13.70
CA THR A 36 5.93 -52.20 -13.24
C THR A 36 5.53 -53.49 -12.56
N THR A 37 5.67 -54.56 -13.34
CA THR A 37 5.74 -55.95 -12.93
C THR A 37 7.03 -56.23 -12.17
N ASP A 38 6.93 -56.96 -11.06
CA ASP A 38 8.01 -57.87 -10.63
C ASP A 38 7.42 -59.27 -10.43
N ASN A 39 8.17 -60.23 -10.96
CA ASN A 39 7.78 -61.59 -11.29
C ASN A 39 8.58 -62.55 -10.40
N ASP A 40 7.91 -63.42 -9.66
CA ASP A 40 8.55 -64.62 -9.11
C ASP A 40 7.65 -65.84 -9.29
N ASN A 41 8.25 -66.85 -9.91
CA ASN A 41 7.60 -67.98 -10.56
C ASN A 41 7.91 -69.26 -9.75
N GLN A 42 6.88 -69.97 -9.25
CA GLN A 42 6.75 -71.44 -9.31
C GLN A 42 5.66 -71.96 -8.36
N SER A 43 4.61 -72.54 -8.93
CA SER A 43 4.31 -73.98 -8.78
C SER A 43 2.89 -74.28 -9.27
N ASN A 44 2.78 -75.41 -9.97
CA ASN A 44 1.59 -75.95 -10.59
C ASN A 44 0.43 -76.12 -9.61
N GLY A 45 -0.68 -75.48 -9.95
CA GLY A 45 -2.00 -75.75 -9.40
C GLY A 45 -2.94 -74.70 -9.97
N LYS A 46 -3.95 -75.10 -10.75
CA LYS A 46 -5.04 -74.19 -11.12
C LYS A 46 -5.72 -73.76 -9.81
N ARG A 47 -5.22 -72.71 -9.15
CA ARG A 47 -5.96 -72.01 -8.10
C ARG A 47 -7.06 -71.25 -8.82
N VAL A 48 -8.20 -71.92 -8.97
CA VAL A 48 -9.47 -71.22 -9.10
C VAL A 48 -9.56 -70.36 -7.84
N VAL A 49 -9.34 -69.06 -7.99
CA VAL A 49 -9.63 -68.09 -6.94
C VAL A 49 -11.15 -68.11 -6.78
N VAL A 50 -11.62 -68.97 -5.90
CA VAL A 50 -12.98 -68.94 -5.41
C VAL A 50 -13.06 -67.66 -4.59
N PHE A 51 -13.59 -66.61 -5.21
CA PHE A 51 -13.98 -65.42 -4.47
C PHE A 51 -14.98 -65.86 -3.41
N GLU A 52 -14.67 -65.54 -2.14
CA GLU A 52 -15.67 -65.63 -1.09
C GLU A 52 -16.87 -64.81 -1.56
N PRO A 53 -18.09 -65.39 -1.64
CA PRO A 53 -19.25 -64.66 -2.13
C PRO A 53 -19.35 -63.37 -1.33
N PHE A 54 -19.26 -62.23 -2.03
CA PHE A 54 -19.31 -60.91 -1.45
C PHE A 54 -20.57 -60.86 -0.58
N LYS A 55 -20.41 -60.86 0.74
CA LYS A 55 -21.54 -60.82 1.66
C LYS A 55 -22.21 -59.47 1.43
N LEU A 56 -23.23 -59.45 0.58
CA LEU A 56 -24.15 -58.33 0.52
C LEU A 56 -24.58 -58.11 1.96
N ILE A 57 -24.43 -56.88 2.42
CA ILE A 57 -24.89 -56.47 3.73
C ILE A 57 -26.33 -56.94 3.82
N ASP A 58 -26.66 -57.70 4.87
CA ASP A 58 -28.02 -58.17 5.06
C ASP A 58 -28.88 -56.93 5.28
N VAL A 59 -29.71 -56.63 4.29
CA VAL A 59 -30.51 -55.42 4.25
C VAL A 59 -31.95 -55.89 4.36
N GLN A 60 -32.55 -55.62 5.51
CA GLN A 60 -33.86 -56.15 5.86
C GLN A 60 -35.00 -55.35 5.22
N SER A 61 -34.70 -54.18 4.64
CA SER A 61 -35.65 -53.30 3.97
C SER A 61 -34.95 -52.41 2.92
N ALA A 62 -35.66 -52.05 1.86
CA ALA A 62 -35.19 -51.07 0.86
C ALA A 62 -34.76 -49.74 1.49
N GLU A 63 -35.38 -49.36 2.62
CA GLU A 63 -35.05 -48.16 3.38
C GLU A 63 -33.66 -48.25 4.05
N GLU A 64 -33.27 -49.44 4.54
CA GLU A 64 -31.94 -49.67 5.11
C GLU A 64 -30.85 -49.67 4.03
N LEU A 65 -31.17 -50.14 2.82
CA LEU A 65 -30.28 -50.04 1.66
C LEU A 65 -29.98 -48.57 1.33
N ASP A 66 -31.05 -47.78 1.23
CA ASP A 66 -30.98 -46.38 0.84
C ASP A 66 -30.24 -45.55 1.89
N ALA A 67 -30.49 -45.81 3.18
CA ALA A 67 -29.74 -45.20 4.27
C ALA A 67 -28.22 -45.49 4.18
N LYS A 68 -27.83 -46.73 3.87
CA LYS A 68 -26.41 -47.10 3.68
C LYS A 68 -25.81 -46.47 2.41
N LEU A 69 -26.57 -46.40 1.32
CA LEU A 69 -26.15 -45.75 0.08
C LEU A 69 -25.90 -44.25 0.33
N LEU A 70 -26.81 -43.57 1.02
CA LEU A 70 -26.67 -42.17 1.41
C LEU A 70 -25.45 -41.95 2.31
N LEU A 71 -25.14 -42.86 3.24
CA LEU A 71 -23.91 -42.78 4.04
C LEU A 71 -22.64 -42.87 3.19
N ILE A 72 -22.59 -43.79 2.22
CA ILE A 72 -21.45 -43.93 1.29
C ILE A 72 -21.33 -42.70 0.39
N GLN A 73 -22.45 -42.21 -0.14
CA GLN A 73 -22.48 -41.00 -0.97
C GLN A 73 -22.03 -39.79 -0.15
N ASN A 74 -22.51 -39.61 1.08
CA ASN A 74 -22.08 -38.54 1.98
C ASN A 74 -20.58 -38.65 2.31
N LYS A 75 -20.06 -39.86 2.55
CA LYS A 75 -18.63 -40.08 2.75
C LYS A 75 -17.81 -39.70 1.52
N LYS A 76 -18.24 -40.10 0.33
CA LYS A 76 -17.57 -39.76 -0.94
C LYS A 76 -17.63 -38.25 -1.22
N LEU A 77 -18.75 -37.59 -0.94
CA LEU A 77 -18.87 -36.14 -1.02
C LEU A 77 -17.94 -35.45 -0.01
N PHE A 78 -17.86 -35.94 1.22
CA PHE A 78 -16.93 -35.43 2.22
C PHE A 78 -15.47 -35.54 1.78
N GLU A 79 -15.05 -36.70 1.25
CA GLU A 79 -13.70 -36.91 0.70
C GLU A 79 -13.44 -35.99 -0.50
N CYS A 80 -14.42 -35.80 -1.39
CA CYS A 80 -14.33 -34.86 -2.51
C CYS A 80 -14.13 -33.42 -2.02
N VAL A 81 -14.94 -32.97 -1.06
CA VAL A 81 -14.81 -31.65 -0.43
C VAL A 81 -13.46 -31.49 0.25
N GLN A 82 -12.97 -32.52 0.94
CA GLN A 82 -11.67 -32.50 1.60
C GLN A 82 -10.52 -32.39 0.59
N ASN A 83 -10.59 -33.09 -0.55
CA ASN A 83 -9.61 -33.00 -1.62
C ASN A 83 -9.65 -31.64 -2.32
N CYS A 84 -10.85 -31.10 -2.57
CA CYS A 84 -11.00 -29.73 -3.08
C CYS A 84 -10.37 -28.70 -2.13
N ARG A 85 -10.57 -28.84 -0.80
CA ARG A 85 -9.94 -27.97 0.20
C ARG A 85 -8.41 -28.07 0.20
N LYS A 86 -7.85 -29.27 0.06
CA LYS A 86 -6.39 -29.47 -0.03
C LYS A 86 -5.80 -28.77 -1.26
N ALA A 87 -6.43 -28.97 -2.42
CA ALA A 87 -6.03 -28.30 -3.65
C ALA A 87 -6.16 -26.78 -3.52
N GLU A 88 -7.24 -26.27 -2.92
CA GLU A 88 -7.42 -24.85 -2.67
C GLU A 88 -6.29 -24.26 -1.81
N VAL A 89 -5.89 -24.94 -0.73
CA VAL A 89 -4.77 -24.52 0.11
C VAL A 89 -3.45 -24.53 -0.66
N GLU A 90 -3.21 -25.55 -1.49
CA GLU A 90 -2.02 -25.63 -2.35
C GLU A 90 -1.97 -24.48 -3.37
N TRP A 91 -3.09 -24.20 -4.04
CA TRP A 91 -3.19 -23.09 -4.99
C TRP A 91 -3.01 -21.74 -4.30
N LYS A 92 -3.59 -21.54 -3.11
CA LYS A 92 -3.37 -20.33 -2.31
C LYS A 92 -1.90 -20.16 -1.93
N ALA A 93 -1.25 -21.21 -1.43
CA ALA A 93 0.18 -21.17 -1.12
C ALA A 93 1.04 -20.89 -2.37
N LYS A 94 0.65 -21.41 -3.54
CA LYS A 94 1.31 -21.12 -4.81
C LYS A 94 1.13 -19.66 -5.22
N ILE A 95 -0.06 -19.09 -5.03
CA ILE A 95 -0.34 -17.66 -5.26
C ILE A 95 0.54 -16.82 -4.35
N ASP A 96 0.55 -17.08 -3.05
CA ASP A 96 1.38 -16.34 -2.07
C ASP A 96 2.88 -16.41 -2.43
N GLN A 97 3.36 -17.58 -2.88
CA GLN A 97 4.73 -17.75 -3.36
C GLN A 97 5.01 -16.89 -4.61
N LEU A 98 4.07 -16.82 -5.55
CA LEU A 98 4.21 -16.01 -6.75
C LEU A 98 4.15 -14.51 -6.42
N GLU A 99 3.30 -14.10 -5.49
CA GLU A 99 3.19 -12.71 -5.02
C GLU A 99 4.46 -12.24 -4.30
N THR A 100 5.01 -13.07 -3.41
CA THR A 100 6.30 -12.77 -2.74
C THR A 100 7.46 -12.69 -3.73
N ASN A 101 7.50 -13.58 -4.71
CA ASN A 101 8.49 -13.52 -5.79
C ASN A 101 8.32 -12.26 -6.65
N LYS A 102 7.07 -11.89 -6.98
CA LYS A 102 6.77 -10.66 -7.71
C LYS A 102 7.26 -9.43 -6.93
N ALA A 103 6.93 -9.32 -5.64
CA ALA A 103 7.40 -8.22 -4.80
C ALA A 103 8.95 -8.15 -4.73
N SER A 104 9.63 -9.30 -4.68
CA SER A 104 11.09 -9.36 -4.73
C SER A 104 11.66 -8.87 -6.07
N VAL A 105 11.04 -9.27 -7.19
CA VAL A 105 11.44 -8.82 -8.54
C VAL A 105 11.19 -7.33 -8.72
N ASP A 106 10.05 -6.82 -8.26
CA ASP A 106 9.70 -5.40 -8.32
C ASP A 106 10.71 -4.55 -7.53
N CYS A 107 11.13 -5.02 -6.35
CA CYS A 107 12.20 -4.38 -5.56
C CYS A 107 13.54 -4.33 -6.31
N LYS A 108 13.94 -5.44 -6.96
CA LYS A 108 15.16 -5.47 -7.77
C LYS A 108 15.07 -4.55 -8.98
N TRP A 109 13.92 -4.50 -9.64
CA TRP A 109 13.70 -3.62 -10.79
C TRP A 109 13.80 -2.14 -10.39
N SER A 110 13.20 -1.77 -9.26
CA SER A 110 13.32 -0.41 -8.70
C SER A 110 14.76 -0.03 -8.39
N MET A 111 15.55 -0.96 -7.85
CA MET A 111 16.98 -0.71 -7.58
C MET A 111 17.78 -0.50 -8.87
N ILE A 112 17.54 -1.33 -9.90
CA ILE A 112 18.19 -1.17 -11.21
C ILE A 112 17.85 0.19 -11.82
N ASP A 113 16.59 0.60 -11.75
CA ASP A 113 16.13 1.88 -12.29
C ASP A 113 16.76 3.08 -11.57
N LEU A 114 16.92 2.99 -10.24
CA LEU A 114 17.62 4.01 -9.46
C LEU A 114 19.08 4.15 -9.92
N TYR A 115 19.79 3.02 -10.06
CA TYR A 115 21.17 3.03 -10.54
C TYR A 115 21.29 3.56 -11.98
N TRP A 116 20.33 3.23 -12.84
CA TRP A 116 20.32 3.71 -14.22
C TRP A 116 20.10 5.22 -14.28
N THR A 117 19.13 5.73 -13.51
CA THR A 117 18.85 7.17 -13.42
C THR A 117 20.07 7.92 -12.85
N GLN A 118 20.73 7.37 -11.84
CA GLN A 118 21.96 7.93 -11.29
C GLN A 118 23.09 7.95 -12.33
N LEU A 119 23.23 6.90 -13.14
CA LEU A 119 24.21 6.85 -14.23
C LEU A 119 23.96 7.95 -15.26
N ASP A 120 22.71 8.09 -15.73
CA ASP A 120 22.34 9.10 -16.73
C ASP A 120 22.59 10.53 -16.22
N GLU A 121 22.31 10.78 -14.94
CA GLU A 121 22.61 12.04 -14.26
C GLU A 121 24.13 12.31 -14.19
N ASN A 122 24.91 11.32 -13.78
CA ASN A 122 26.36 11.44 -13.66
C ASN A 122 27.02 11.74 -15.02
N ILE A 123 26.60 11.04 -16.08
CA ILE A 123 27.10 11.29 -17.44
C ILE A 123 26.77 12.71 -17.89
N ARG A 124 25.53 13.18 -17.62
CA ARG A 124 25.11 14.54 -18.00
C ARG A 124 25.92 15.61 -17.29
N ARG A 125 26.11 15.50 -15.97
CA ARG A 125 26.93 16.44 -15.18
C ARG A 125 28.38 16.45 -15.64
N LEU A 126 28.91 15.29 -15.99
CA LEU A 126 30.29 15.18 -16.47
C LEU A 126 30.43 15.90 -17.81
N LEU A 127 29.51 15.67 -18.76
CA LEU A 127 29.46 16.38 -20.04
C LEU A 127 29.30 17.90 -19.86
N GLU A 128 28.41 18.36 -18.98
CA GLU A 128 28.19 19.79 -18.71
C GLU A 128 29.45 20.48 -18.17
N ARG A 129 30.16 19.83 -17.23
CA ARG A 129 31.44 20.35 -16.73
C ARG A 129 32.48 20.47 -17.83
N PHE A 130 32.52 19.53 -18.78
CA PHE A 130 33.50 19.55 -19.86
C PHE A 130 33.14 20.51 -21.01
N ASP A 131 31.86 20.67 -21.32
CA ASP A 131 31.40 21.69 -22.26
C ASP A 131 31.73 23.10 -21.67
N ALA A 132 31.58 23.29 -20.34
CA ALA A 132 31.98 24.51 -19.65
C ALA A 132 33.50 24.78 -19.67
N THR A 133 34.35 23.77 -19.46
CA THR A 133 35.81 23.95 -19.51
C THR A 133 36.34 24.14 -20.93
N THR A 134 35.72 23.51 -21.93
CA THR A 134 36.10 23.71 -23.34
C THR A 134 35.75 25.11 -23.83
N SER A 135 34.57 25.64 -23.44
CA SER A 135 34.19 27.02 -23.77
C SER A 135 35.05 28.10 -23.07
N ALA A 136 35.62 27.77 -21.90
CA ALA A 136 36.53 28.66 -21.19
C ALA A 136 37.93 28.72 -21.83
N ASP A 137 38.41 27.62 -22.41
CA ASP A 137 39.72 27.54 -23.08
C ASP A 137 39.70 28.13 -24.50
N GLU A 138 38.59 28.03 -25.24
CA GLU A 138 38.52 28.53 -26.63
C GLU A 138 38.21 30.04 -26.74
N ASN A 139 37.80 30.69 -25.65
CA ASN A 139 37.36 32.09 -25.69
C ASN A 139 38.35 33.07 -25.03
N SER A 140 39.63 32.99 -25.41
CA SER A 140 40.63 34.04 -25.15
C SER A 140 40.47 35.28 -26.05
N GLN A 141 39.23 35.66 -26.37
CA GLN A 141 38.90 36.94 -26.95
C GLN A 141 37.65 37.49 -26.28
N SER A 142 37.82 38.64 -25.62
CA SER A 142 36.81 39.38 -24.87
C SER A 142 35.47 39.46 -25.62
N PRO A 143 34.33 39.15 -24.99
CA PRO A 143 33.05 39.61 -25.48
C PRO A 143 32.72 40.94 -24.79
N SER A 144 32.79 41.99 -25.61
CA SER A 144 32.17 43.28 -25.34
C SER A 144 30.67 43.12 -25.10
N LEU A 145 30.20 43.79 -24.05
CA LEU A 145 28.80 44.13 -23.78
C LEU A 145 28.09 44.62 -25.05
N THR A 146 26.98 43.99 -25.42
CA THR A 146 25.87 44.67 -26.12
C THR A 146 24.54 44.13 -25.59
N ASN A 147 23.81 45.05 -24.98
CA ASN A 147 22.44 44.87 -24.49
C ASN A 147 21.49 44.66 -25.67
N ASN A 148 20.45 43.86 -25.48
CA ASN A 148 19.12 44.10 -26.03
C ASN A 148 18.07 43.40 -25.15
N GLU A 149 17.29 44.21 -24.44
CA GLU A 149 16.05 43.80 -23.79
C GLU A 149 15.00 43.47 -24.86
N THR A 150 14.40 42.27 -24.78
CA THR A 150 12.99 42.08 -25.14
C THR A 150 12.43 40.91 -24.33
N THR A 151 11.60 41.29 -23.38
CA THR A 151 10.53 40.57 -22.68
C THR A 151 10.06 39.27 -23.32
N SER A 152 10.14 38.15 -22.58
CA SER A 152 9.04 37.21 -22.32
C SER A 152 9.54 35.97 -21.57
N ASN A 153 8.96 35.75 -20.39
CA ASN A 153 8.69 34.47 -19.74
C ASN A 153 9.73 33.33 -19.86
N SER A 154 10.39 32.98 -18.75
CA SER A 154 10.17 31.72 -18.03
C SER A 154 11.24 31.51 -16.94
N ASN A 155 10.80 31.65 -15.69
CA ASN A 155 11.24 31.01 -14.44
C ASN A 155 12.61 30.29 -14.39
N ASP A 156 13.55 30.94 -13.69
CA ASP A 156 14.80 30.36 -13.19
C ASP A 156 14.60 29.66 -11.84
N ASN A 157 14.68 28.33 -11.85
CA ASN A 157 14.95 27.49 -10.69
C ASN A 157 16.45 27.23 -10.61
N ASN A 158 17.18 27.84 -9.66
CA ASN A 158 18.48 27.29 -9.27
C ASN A 158 19.02 27.76 -7.89
N THR A 159 18.15 27.88 -6.89
CA THR A 159 18.58 27.90 -5.47
C THR A 159 17.66 27.08 -4.58
N ILE A 160 17.37 25.88 -5.06
CA ILE A 160 17.01 24.74 -4.21
C ILE A 160 17.82 23.61 -4.83
N ASN A 161 18.97 23.21 -4.24
CA ASN A 161 19.84 22.24 -4.94
C ASN A 161 20.52 21.19 -4.03
N SER A 162 20.16 21.13 -2.74
CA SER A 162 20.60 20.02 -1.87
C SER A 162 19.44 19.26 -1.23
N ASN A 163 18.32 19.91 -0.89
CA ASN A 163 17.12 19.20 -0.39
C ASN A 163 16.12 18.86 -1.51
N THR A 164 16.01 19.69 -2.55
CA THR A 164 15.20 19.38 -3.75
C THR A 164 15.80 18.35 -4.67
N ASN A 165 17.08 18.02 -4.59
CA ASN A 165 17.56 16.86 -5.36
C ASN A 165 16.96 15.58 -4.79
N ASN A 166 16.80 15.48 -3.47
CA ASN A 166 16.12 14.35 -2.85
C ASN A 166 14.60 14.41 -3.05
N ASP A 167 13.98 15.58 -2.90
CA ASP A 167 12.53 15.71 -3.13
C ASP A 167 12.16 15.54 -4.61
N ARG A 168 12.94 16.08 -5.55
CA ARG A 168 12.75 15.91 -7.00
C ARG A 168 13.10 14.50 -7.44
N GLN A 169 14.14 13.86 -6.89
CA GLN A 169 14.36 12.43 -7.12
C GLN A 169 13.19 11.62 -6.54
N CYS A 170 12.64 11.97 -5.38
CA CYS A 170 11.47 11.30 -4.83
C CYS A 170 10.21 11.56 -5.67
N GLU A 171 10.02 12.75 -6.23
CA GLU A 171 8.93 13.12 -7.13
C GLU A 171 9.07 12.42 -8.49
N GLU A 172 10.29 12.35 -9.03
CA GLU A 172 10.64 11.65 -10.27
C GLU A 172 10.50 10.14 -10.10
N ILE A 173 10.93 9.58 -8.96
CA ILE A 173 10.72 8.17 -8.59
C ILE A 173 9.23 7.88 -8.38
N ARG A 174 8.46 8.76 -7.72
CA ARG A 174 7.00 8.59 -7.54
C ARG A 174 6.24 8.71 -8.87
N SER A 175 6.58 9.69 -9.70
CA SER A 175 6.04 9.90 -11.04
C SER A 175 6.37 8.72 -11.96
N TYR A 176 7.59 8.19 -11.85
CA TYR A 176 8.03 7.04 -12.62
C TYR A 176 7.44 5.71 -12.13
N ILE A 177 7.27 5.51 -10.82
CA ILE A 177 6.52 4.35 -10.28
C ILE A 177 5.06 4.41 -10.76
N HIS A 178 4.45 5.59 -10.83
CA HIS A 178 3.12 5.78 -11.41
C HIS A 178 3.09 5.51 -12.92
N GLN A 179 4.14 5.90 -13.66
CA GLN A 179 4.31 5.57 -15.07
C GLN A 179 4.53 4.07 -15.31
N LEU A 180 5.37 3.40 -14.53
CA LEU A 180 5.57 1.95 -14.57
C LEU A 180 4.28 1.17 -14.28
N ASN A 181 3.41 1.71 -13.43
CA ASN A 181 2.11 1.12 -13.12
C ASN A 181 1.07 1.36 -14.23
N THR A 182 1.31 2.31 -15.12
CA THR A 182 0.46 2.59 -16.30
C THR A 182 1.03 2.03 -17.61
N TRP A 183 2.32 1.70 -17.66
CA TRP A 183 2.97 1.08 -18.83
C TRP A 183 2.61 -0.41 -18.91
N LEU A 184 2.01 -0.81 -20.03
CA LEU A 184 1.91 -2.24 -20.36
C LEU A 184 3.31 -2.76 -20.76
N ARG A 185 3.50 -4.09 -20.68
CA ARG A 185 4.78 -4.77 -20.98
C ARG A 185 5.43 -4.33 -22.30
N GLU A 186 4.62 -4.02 -23.30
CA GLU A 186 5.09 -3.61 -24.64
C GLU A 186 5.58 -2.14 -24.68
N ASP A 187 5.04 -1.27 -23.83
CA ASP A 187 5.48 0.13 -23.71
C ASP A 187 6.77 0.25 -22.89
N LEU A 188 6.97 -0.65 -21.92
CA LEU A 188 8.20 -0.71 -21.10
C LEU A 188 9.44 -0.94 -21.96
N ASP A 189 9.36 -1.83 -22.95
CA ASP A 189 10.48 -2.14 -23.84
C ASP A 189 10.86 -0.94 -24.72
N VAL A 190 9.86 -0.18 -25.19
CA VAL A 190 10.08 1.05 -25.97
C VAL A 190 10.76 2.12 -25.13
N HIS A 191 10.28 2.36 -23.91
CA HIS A 191 10.87 3.35 -23.01
C HIS A 191 12.29 2.96 -22.57
N LEU A 192 12.52 1.68 -22.27
CA LEU A 192 13.85 1.20 -21.90
C LEU A 192 14.84 1.35 -23.07
N LYS A 193 14.40 1.06 -24.30
CA LYS A 193 15.20 1.27 -25.50
C LYS A 193 15.55 2.75 -25.71
N GLN A 194 14.59 3.65 -25.50
CA GLN A 194 14.85 5.10 -25.60
C GLN A 194 15.87 5.59 -24.57
N ARG A 195 15.77 5.13 -23.31
CA ARG A 195 16.77 5.43 -22.27
C ARG A 195 18.14 4.85 -22.59
N LEU A 196 18.20 3.61 -23.08
CA LEU A 196 19.45 2.99 -23.51
C LEU A 196 20.10 3.76 -24.66
N ASP A 197 19.31 4.20 -25.65
CA ASP A 197 19.81 4.99 -26.78
C ASP A 197 20.35 6.34 -26.32
N PHE A 198 19.69 7.00 -25.34
CA PHE A 198 20.19 8.23 -24.74
C PHE A 198 21.53 8.01 -24.04
N SER A 199 21.59 7.06 -23.11
CA SER A 199 22.79 6.77 -22.33
C SER A 199 23.96 6.38 -23.24
N THR A 200 23.70 5.55 -24.25
CA THR A 200 24.70 5.15 -25.26
C THR A 200 25.26 6.35 -26.02
N LYS A 201 24.41 7.26 -26.51
CA LYS A 201 24.85 8.48 -27.21
C LYS A 201 25.66 9.39 -26.29
N ALA A 202 25.24 9.53 -25.03
CA ALA A 202 25.92 10.35 -24.05
C ALA A 202 27.30 9.79 -23.69
N ILE A 203 27.42 8.47 -23.48
CA ILE A 203 28.70 7.78 -23.25
C ILE A 203 29.64 7.96 -24.44
N VAL A 204 29.14 7.81 -25.67
CA VAL A 204 29.96 8.03 -26.88
C VAL A 204 30.48 9.48 -26.92
N LYS A 205 29.68 10.46 -26.52
CA LYS A 205 30.13 11.86 -26.41
C LYS A 205 31.20 12.01 -25.31
N LEU A 206 31.01 11.36 -24.17
CA LEU A 206 31.97 11.39 -23.05
C LEU A 206 33.32 10.76 -23.41
N VAL A 207 33.32 9.64 -24.15
CA VAL A 207 34.54 9.00 -24.66
C VAL A 207 35.30 9.97 -25.57
N ARG A 208 34.61 10.68 -26.48
CA ARG A 208 35.27 11.69 -27.33
C ARG A 208 35.90 12.83 -26.54
N VAL A 209 35.24 13.29 -25.47
CA VAL A 209 35.79 14.30 -24.57
C VAL A 209 37.05 13.77 -23.87
N PHE A 210 37.04 12.52 -23.42
CA PHE A 210 38.19 11.88 -22.81
C PHE A 210 39.37 11.73 -23.78
N ASP A 211 39.11 11.36 -25.03
CA ASP A 211 40.15 11.28 -26.07
C ASP A 211 40.79 12.66 -26.32
N ASN A 212 39.98 13.71 -26.47
CA ASN A 212 40.48 15.09 -26.63
C ASN A 212 41.30 15.56 -25.41
N LEU A 213 40.86 15.22 -24.20
CA LEU A 213 41.61 15.54 -22.98
C LEU A 213 42.97 14.82 -22.95
N SER A 214 42.99 13.55 -23.36
CA SER A 214 44.20 12.74 -23.45
C SER A 214 45.18 13.34 -24.46
N ASP A 215 44.69 13.81 -25.60
CA ASP A 215 45.48 14.53 -26.61
C ASP A 215 46.05 15.85 -26.07
N LYS A 216 45.22 16.67 -25.40
CA LYS A 216 45.66 17.92 -24.76
C LYS A 216 46.73 17.67 -23.70
N PHE A 217 46.54 16.65 -22.86
CA PHE A 217 47.51 16.25 -21.84
C PHE A 217 48.84 15.83 -22.47
N GLN A 218 48.81 15.02 -23.52
CA GLN A 218 50.01 14.57 -24.23
C GLN A 218 50.76 15.74 -24.91
N ARG A 219 50.03 16.72 -25.46
CA ARG A 219 50.62 17.96 -26.01
C ARG A 219 51.29 18.81 -24.93
N LEU A 220 50.62 19.04 -23.80
CA LEU A 220 51.17 19.79 -22.67
C LEU A 220 52.41 19.10 -22.11
N PHE A 221 52.37 17.78 -21.94
CA PHE A 221 53.51 16.99 -21.47
C PHE A 221 54.73 17.14 -22.40
N THR A 222 54.49 17.11 -23.71
CA THR A 222 55.56 17.34 -24.71
C THR A 222 56.11 18.76 -24.61
N SER A 223 55.24 19.77 -24.49
CA SER A 223 55.64 21.18 -24.37
C SER A 223 56.50 21.46 -23.14
N ILE A 224 56.12 20.90 -21.99
CA ILE A 224 56.86 21.07 -20.73
C ILE A 224 58.25 20.44 -20.86
N ASN A 225 58.34 19.22 -21.39
CA ASN A 225 59.62 18.54 -21.59
C ASN A 225 60.51 19.19 -22.65
N SER A 226 59.93 19.87 -23.65
CA SER A 226 60.72 20.69 -24.58
C SER A 226 61.24 21.98 -23.94
N SER A 227 60.45 22.63 -23.07
CA SER A 227 60.84 23.88 -22.40
C SER A 227 61.90 23.71 -21.30
N SER A 228 62.01 22.53 -20.70
CA SER A 228 63.09 22.19 -19.75
C SER A 228 64.43 21.88 -20.44
N SER A 229 64.46 21.75 -21.77
CA SER A 229 65.66 21.42 -22.54
C SER A 229 66.42 22.64 -23.10
N THR A 230 65.82 23.84 -23.05
CA THR A 230 66.47 25.09 -23.48
C THR A 230 66.81 25.95 -22.27
N GLY A 231 67.95 25.67 -21.65
CA GLY A 231 68.49 26.56 -20.64
C GLY A 231 69.07 27.81 -21.29
N GLU A 232 68.53 28.99 -20.96
CA GLU A 232 69.32 30.22 -20.93
C GLU A 232 68.64 31.35 -20.12
N SER A 233 69.42 31.81 -19.15
CA SER A 233 69.54 33.18 -18.60
C SER A 233 68.53 33.75 -17.58
N ASN A 234 69.13 34.03 -16.42
CA ASN A 234 68.63 34.84 -15.31
C ASN A 234 68.38 36.31 -15.72
N SER A 235 67.12 36.70 -15.74
CA SER A 235 66.68 38.07 -15.41
C SER A 235 65.32 37.94 -14.72
N ILE A 236 65.18 38.46 -13.49
CA ILE A 236 63.90 38.44 -12.78
C ILE A 236 62.95 39.34 -13.59
N PRO A 237 61.90 38.78 -14.23
CA PRO A 237 61.25 39.46 -15.32
C PRO A 237 60.18 40.43 -14.80
N GLU A 238 60.10 41.58 -15.44
CA GLU A 238 59.04 42.60 -15.38
C GLU A 238 57.61 42.00 -15.49
N CYS A 239 57.51 40.81 -16.08
CA CYS A 239 56.37 39.89 -16.06
C CYS A 239 55.79 39.61 -14.65
N THR A 240 56.62 39.59 -13.61
CA THR A 240 56.17 39.30 -12.23
C THR A 240 55.29 40.41 -11.64
N ASN A 241 55.48 41.66 -12.05
CA ASN A 241 54.79 42.82 -11.49
C ASN A 241 53.40 43.03 -12.13
N GLU A 242 53.28 42.76 -13.43
CA GLU A 242 52.01 42.75 -14.16
C GLU A 242 51.13 41.58 -13.75
N VAL A 243 51.71 40.38 -13.60
CA VAL A 243 51.00 39.20 -13.07
C VAL A 243 50.51 39.45 -11.65
N TYR A 244 51.31 40.10 -10.79
CA TYR A 244 50.88 40.45 -9.44
C TYR A 244 49.71 41.45 -9.42
N LYS A 245 49.74 42.48 -10.28
CA LYS A 245 48.61 43.42 -10.42
C LYS A 245 47.34 42.73 -10.92
N ALA A 246 47.43 41.88 -11.94
CA ALA A 246 46.30 41.11 -12.46
C ALA A 246 45.72 40.15 -11.40
N LEU A 247 46.57 39.56 -10.56
CA LEU A 247 46.15 38.68 -9.46
C LEU A 247 45.40 39.47 -8.38
N VAL A 248 45.90 40.65 -8.00
CA VAL A 248 45.23 41.53 -7.04
C VAL A 248 43.87 41.98 -7.58
N GLU A 249 43.81 42.43 -8.83
CA GLU A 249 42.54 42.82 -9.46
C GLU A 249 41.54 41.66 -9.50
N ARG A 250 41.99 40.46 -9.88
CA ARG A 250 41.16 39.25 -9.86
C ARG A 250 40.67 38.91 -8.45
N ASN A 251 41.51 39.01 -7.42
CA ASN A 251 41.10 38.79 -6.04
C ASN A 251 40.07 39.81 -5.58
N THR A 252 40.22 41.09 -5.90
CA THR A 252 39.20 42.11 -5.57
C THR A 252 37.87 41.87 -6.30
N ASN A 253 37.91 41.36 -7.53
CA ASN A 253 36.70 40.95 -8.26
C ASN A 253 36.03 39.75 -7.59
N LEU A 254 36.82 38.75 -7.16
CA LEU A 254 36.31 37.59 -6.43
C LEU A 254 35.72 37.97 -5.07
N GLU A 255 36.33 38.90 -4.34
CA GLU A 255 35.80 39.42 -3.08
C GLU A 255 34.45 40.12 -3.29
N ARG A 256 34.35 40.99 -4.30
CA ARG A 256 33.08 41.66 -4.64
C ARG A 256 31.99 40.67 -5.02
N GLU A 257 32.32 39.62 -5.77
CA GLU A 257 31.36 38.59 -6.12
C GLU A 257 30.97 37.73 -4.92
N ASN A 258 31.91 37.42 -4.03
CA ASN A 258 31.62 36.72 -2.78
C ASN A 258 30.67 37.53 -1.89
N ASP A 259 30.90 38.84 -1.74
CA ASP A 259 30.00 39.74 -1.02
C ASP A 259 28.61 39.78 -1.66
N ARG A 260 28.53 39.82 -3.00
CA ARG A 260 27.26 39.79 -3.74
C ARG A 260 26.50 38.50 -3.47
N ILE A 261 27.19 37.35 -3.54
CA ILE A 261 26.63 36.03 -3.27
C ILE A 261 26.14 35.94 -1.82
N GLN A 262 26.90 36.46 -0.85
CA GLN A 262 26.51 36.47 0.56
C GLN A 262 25.26 37.31 0.82
N ARG A 263 25.14 38.49 0.18
CA ARG A 263 23.92 39.31 0.27
C ARG A 263 22.73 38.57 -0.33
N LEU A 264 22.89 38.00 -1.52
CA LEU A 264 21.83 37.23 -2.17
C LEU A 264 21.39 36.04 -1.32
N ASN A 265 22.34 35.30 -0.74
CA ASN A 265 22.06 34.17 0.14
C ASN A 265 21.27 34.62 1.39
N THR A 266 21.66 35.74 2.02
CA THR A 266 20.91 36.32 3.15
C THR A 266 19.48 36.70 2.77
N THR A 267 19.29 37.34 1.61
CA THR A 267 17.95 37.68 1.10
C THR A 267 17.10 36.44 0.81
N LEU A 268 17.69 35.41 0.20
CA LEU A 268 17.00 34.15 -0.07
C LEU A 268 16.62 33.43 1.21
N GLN A 269 17.50 33.39 2.21
CA GLN A 269 17.19 32.81 3.52
C GLN A 269 16.03 33.54 4.21
N SER A 270 16.02 34.88 4.17
CA SER A 270 14.90 35.67 4.71
C SER A 270 13.58 35.34 3.99
N ARG A 271 13.61 35.20 2.66
CA ARG A 271 12.43 34.85 1.86
C ARG A 271 11.94 33.42 2.12
N ILE A 272 12.86 32.45 2.28
CA ILE A 272 12.53 31.08 2.66
C ILE A 272 11.83 31.06 4.02
N HIS A 273 12.34 31.81 4.99
CA HIS A 273 11.72 31.91 6.30
C HIS A 273 10.30 32.49 6.23
N GLU A 274 10.10 33.56 5.47
CA GLU A 274 8.79 34.16 5.22
C GLU A 274 7.80 33.16 4.58
N ILE A 275 8.23 32.43 3.54
CA ILE A 275 7.40 31.42 2.90
C ILE A 275 7.08 30.28 3.86
N THR A 276 8.06 29.83 4.65
CA THR A 276 7.87 28.75 5.64
C THR A 276 6.81 29.13 6.68
N LEU A 277 6.86 30.37 7.19
CA LEU A 277 5.83 30.89 8.09
C LEU A 277 4.45 30.89 7.42
N ARG A 278 4.36 31.39 6.19
CA ARG A 278 3.10 31.41 5.44
C ARG A 278 2.55 30.02 5.15
N CYS A 279 3.40 29.04 4.84
CA CYS A 279 3.00 27.65 4.67
C CYS A 279 2.46 27.06 5.98
N SER A 280 3.08 27.37 7.12
CA SER A 280 2.59 26.98 8.44
C SER A 280 1.21 27.58 8.73
N ASP A 281 0.99 28.84 8.39
CA ASP A 281 -0.31 29.51 8.60
C ASP A 281 -1.42 28.87 7.74
N LEU A 282 -1.14 28.61 6.46
CA LEU A 282 -2.09 27.93 5.58
C LEU A 282 -2.36 26.49 6.06
N ASN A 283 -1.35 25.79 6.55
CA ASN A 283 -1.53 24.45 7.12
C ASN A 283 -2.43 24.49 8.36
N ASN A 284 -2.25 25.46 9.26
CA ASN A 284 -3.13 25.65 10.41
C ASN A 284 -4.57 25.95 9.99
N GLN A 285 -4.76 26.72 8.91
CA GLN A 285 -6.09 26.99 8.35
C GLN A 285 -6.75 25.73 7.79
N ILE A 286 -5.99 24.88 7.09
CA ILE A 286 -6.48 23.58 6.59
C ILE A 286 -6.92 22.70 7.75
N VAL A 287 -6.08 22.54 8.78
CA VAL A 287 -6.40 21.73 9.96
C VAL A 287 -7.69 22.22 10.64
N LEU A 288 -7.86 23.54 10.77
CA LEU A 288 -9.09 24.11 11.33
C LEU A 288 -10.33 23.78 10.48
N GLN A 289 -10.20 23.83 9.15
CA GLN A 289 -11.29 23.46 8.24
C GLN A 289 -11.59 21.95 8.29
N GLU A 290 -10.57 21.11 8.42
CA GLU A 290 -10.73 19.66 8.61
C GLU A 290 -11.48 19.33 9.91
N GLU A 291 -11.16 20.01 11.00
CA GLU A 291 -11.88 19.86 12.27
C GLU A 291 -13.35 20.27 12.14
N GLN A 292 -13.63 21.39 11.48
CA GLN A 292 -15.01 21.82 11.20
C GLN A 292 -15.75 20.81 10.32
N LEU A 293 -15.11 20.24 9.30
CA LEU A 293 -15.70 19.20 8.48
C LEU A 293 -15.99 17.94 9.30
N LEU A 294 -15.09 17.55 10.20
CA LEU A 294 -15.30 16.42 11.09
C LEU A 294 -16.50 16.64 12.03
N GLU A 295 -16.64 17.85 12.57
CA GLU A 295 -17.80 18.22 13.39
C GLU A 295 -19.10 18.14 12.57
N LYS A 296 -19.12 18.70 11.36
CA LYS A 296 -20.31 18.66 10.49
C LYS A 296 -20.66 17.26 10.03
N THR A 297 -19.68 16.41 9.74
CA THR A 297 -19.92 15.01 9.39
C THR A 297 -20.46 14.20 10.58
N SER A 298 -19.96 14.44 11.79
CA SER A 298 -20.55 13.88 13.01
C SER A 298 -22.01 14.33 13.18
N HIS A 299 -22.29 15.62 13.00
CA HIS A 299 -23.65 16.13 13.11
C HIS A 299 -24.61 15.57 12.04
N LEU A 300 -24.12 15.36 10.82
CA LEU A 300 -24.88 14.66 9.78
C LEU A 300 -25.19 13.22 10.17
N SER A 301 -24.22 12.50 10.74
CA SER A 301 -24.43 11.13 11.23
C SER A 301 -25.50 11.08 12.33
N ASP A 302 -25.53 12.05 13.24
CA ASP A 302 -26.55 12.13 14.29
C ASP A 302 -27.96 12.39 13.70
N LEU A 303 -28.04 13.30 12.72
CA LEU A 303 -29.29 13.61 12.02
C LEU A 303 -29.79 12.42 11.20
N GLU A 304 -28.89 11.72 10.50
CA GLU A 304 -29.21 10.50 9.76
C GLU A 304 -29.76 9.42 10.70
N TYR A 305 -29.17 9.27 11.88
CA TYR A 305 -29.67 8.35 12.90
C TYR A 305 -31.10 8.71 13.37
N GLU A 306 -31.35 9.98 13.74
CA GLU A 306 -32.69 10.40 14.17
C GLU A 306 -33.72 10.35 13.04
N PHE A 307 -33.30 10.61 11.80
CA PHE A 307 -34.13 10.44 10.61
C PHE A 307 -34.52 8.97 10.42
N GLU A 308 -33.55 8.04 10.42
CA GLU A 308 -33.82 6.61 10.22
C GLU A 308 -34.67 6.03 11.37
N LYS A 309 -34.45 6.50 12.60
CA LYS A 309 -35.30 6.17 13.74
C LYS A 309 -36.74 6.65 13.55
N SER A 310 -36.94 7.84 13.00
CA SER A 310 -38.27 8.37 12.69
C SER A 310 -38.93 7.60 11.56
N ARG A 311 -38.18 7.27 10.52
CA ARG A 311 -38.61 6.40 9.42
C ARG A 311 -39.00 5.01 9.91
N SER A 312 -38.26 4.43 10.85
CA SER A 312 -38.61 3.15 11.47
C SER A 312 -39.97 3.23 12.19
N LYS A 313 -40.24 4.32 12.92
CA LYS A 313 -41.55 4.55 13.55
C LYS A 313 -42.66 4.68 12.51
N GLU A 314 -42.43 5.43 11.44
CA GLU A 314 -43.37 5.56 10.31
C GLU A 314 -43.71 4.18 9.74
N THR A 315 -42.72 3.35 9.39
CA THR A 315 -42.99 2.01 8.85
C THR A 315 -43.74 1.10 9.84
N LYS A 316 -43.58 1.29 11.16
CA LYS A 316 -44.34 0.54 12.17
C LYS A 316 -45.80 1.00 12.20
N LEU A 317 -46.03 2.31 12.10
CA LEU A 317 -47.39 2.87 12.02
C LEU A 317 -48.08 2.47 10.71
N GLU A 318 -47.36 2.47 9.58
CA GLU A 318 -47.88 1.99 8.29
C GLU A 318 -48.30 0.52 8.36
N ARG A 319 -47.48 -0.36 8.96
CA ARG A 319 -47.84 -1.77 9.17
C ARG A 319 -49.07 -1.91 10.07
N SER A 320 -49.09 -1.20 11.20
CA SER A 320 -50.23 -1.21 12.13
C SER A 320 -51.52 -0.73 11.47
N LEU A 321 -51.43 0.32 10.63
CA LEU A 321 -52.56 0.81 9.85
C LEU A 321 -53.04 -0.23 8.82
N ALA A 322 -52.12 -0.88 8.11
CA ALA A 322 -52.46 -1.95 7.18
C ALA A 322 -53.15 -3.13 7.88
N ASP A 323 -52.66 -3.55 9.05
CA ASP A 323 -53.28 -4.60 9.86
C ASP A 323 -54.69 -4.19 10.34
N ALA A 324 -54.89 -2.94 10.73
CA ALA A 324 -56.21 -2.44 11.11
C ALA A 324 -57.19 -2.45 9.92
N ILE A 325 -56.75 -2.01 8.74
CA ILE A 325 -57.56 -2.03 7.51
C ILE A 325 -57.95 -3.46 7.15
N THR A 326 -57.00 -4.41 7.16
CA THR A 326 -57.29 -5.81 6.83
C THR A 326 -58.22 -6.47 7.84
N LYS A 327 -58.11 -6.13 9.13
CA LYS A 327 -59.03 -6.59 10.17
C LYS A 327 -60.45 -6.07 9.95
N LEU A 328 -60.60 -4.77 9.68
CA LEU A 328 -61.90 -4.16 9.36
C LEU A 328 -62.54 -4.82 8.13
N GLU A 329 -61.73 -5.10 7.11
CA GLU A 329 -62.20 -5.80 5.91
C GLU A 329 -62.64 -7.24 6.22
N CYS A 330 -61.90 -7.97 7.06
CA CYS A 330 -62.31 -9.30 7.52
C CYS A 330 -63.62 -9.26 8.31
N ASP A 331 -63.79 -8.29 9.20
CA ASP A 331 -65.00 -8.16 10.01
C ASP A 331 -66.21 -7.73 9.16
N ARG A 332 -66.01 -6.88 8.15
CA ARG A 332 -67.01 -6.54 7.13
C ARG A 332 -67.46 -7.78 6.34
N LEU A 333 -66.55 -8.65 5.95
CA LEU A 333 -66.88 -9.91 5.26
C LEU A 333 -67.64 -10.88 6.18
N LYS A 334 -67.28 -10.95 7.47
CA LYS A 334 -68.00 -11.78 8.46
C LYS A 334 -69.42 -11.28 8.73
N SER A 335 -69.64 -9.95 8.83
CA SER A 335 -70.99 -9.40 9.01
C SER A 335 -71.86 -9.68 7.78
N GLN A 336 -71.32 -9.49 6.58
CA GLN A 336 -72.00 -9.82 5.32
C GLN A 336 -72.33 -11.32 5.21
N ALA A 337 -71.50 -12.21 5.77
CA ALA A 337 -71.78 -13.64 5.83
C ALA A 337 -72.86 -14.02 6.85
N ASN A 338 -73.01 -13.25 7.94
CA ASN A 338 -74.05 -13.46 8.95
C ASN A 338 -75.43 -12.96 8.47
N ASP A 339 -75.49 -11.89 7.66
CA ASP A 339 -76.74 -11.39 7.07
C ASP A 339 -77.37 -12.37 6.06
N ILE A 340 -76.60 -13.33 5.53
CA ILE A 340 -77.11 -14.38 4.61
C ILE A 340 -77.71 -15.58 5.38
N LYS A 341 -77.59 -15.64 6.73
CA LYS A 341 -78.13 -16.71 7.58
C LYS A 341 -79.25 -16.26 8.52
N HIS A 342 -80.04 -15.25 8.14
CA HIS A 342 -81.24 -14.90 8.89
C HIS A 342 -82.45 -15.73 8.43
N ASP A 343 -82.66 -16.85 9.11
CA ASP A 343 -83.98 -17.46 9.29
C ASP A 343 -84.72 -16.66 10.40
N PRO A 344 -86.00 -16.28 10.24
CA PRO A 344 -86.66 -15.35 11.14
C PRO A 344 -87.35 -16.12 12.27
N ASP A 345 -86.59 -16.61 13.26
CA ASP A 345 -87.16 -16.98 14.57
C ASP A 345 -86.04 -17.32 15.55
N SER A 346 -85.56 -16.32 16.31
CA SER A 346 -84.99 -16.53 17.66
C SER A 346 -84.72 -15.20 18.39
N ASN A 347 -85.53 -15.00 19.42
CA ASN A 347 -85.46 -14.12 20.58
C ASN A 347 -84.07 -13.50 20.96
N PRO A 348 -83.95 -12.17 21.12
CA PRO A 348 -82.73 -11.53 21.61
C PRO A 348 -82.80 -11.36 23.13
N ASN A 349 -82.15 -12.24 23.90
CA ASN A 349 -81.94 -11.99 25.32
C ASN A 349 -80.49 -11.56 25.58
N SER A 350 -80.38 -10.26 25.83
CA SER A 350 -79.21 -9.50 26.25
C SER A 350 -78.66 -10.00 27.60
N SER A 351 -77.48 -10.64 27.61
CA SER A 351 -76.71 -10.85 28.85
C SER A 351 -75.19 -11.09 28.66
N ASN A 352 -74.57 -10.66 27.56
CA ASN A 352 -73.14 -10.90 27.30
C ASN A 352 -72.24 -9.66 27.39
N ASN A 353 -72.79 -8.45 27.61
CA ASN A 353 -72.00 -7.22 27.61
C ASN A 353 -71.24 -6.99 28.93
N ASN A 354 -71.79 -7.40 30.08
CA ASN A 354 -71.14 -7.18 31.38
C ASN A 354 -69.91 -8.07 31.60
N THR A 355 -69.88 -9.29 31.06
CA THR A 355 -68.73 -10.20 31.15
C THR A 355 -67.55 -9.76 30.29
N VAL A 356 -67.82 -9.13 29.14
CA VAL A 356 -66.78 -8.58 28.26
C VAL A 356 -66.15 -7.35 28.91
N ILE A 357 -66.95 -6.42 29.45
CA ILE A 357 -66.44 -5.21 30.12
C ILE A 357 -65.62 -5.55 31.37
N ILE A 358 -66.03 -6.56 32.17
CA ILE A 358 -65.25 -7.01 33.34
C ILE A 358 -63.94 -7.69 32.91
N ALA A 359 -63.95 -8.47 31.83
CA ALA A 359 -62.74 -9.08 31.29
C ALA A 359 -61.77 -8.04 30.71
N GLU A 360 -62.30 -6.99 30.09
CA GLU A 360 -61.55 -5.88 29.49
C GLU A 360 -60.90 -5.00 30.57
N ASN A 361 -61.63 -4.67 31.65
CA ASN A 361 -61.06 -3.98 32.81
C ASN A 361 -59.98 -4.82 33.51
N LYS A 362 -60.23 -6.13 33.69
CA LYS A 362 -59.24 -7.03 34.30
C LYS A 362 -58.00 -7.20 33.43
N TYR A 363 -58.15 -7.17 32.11
CA TYR A 363 -57.02 -7.16 31.17
C TYR A 363 -56.23 -5.86 31.27
N ALA A 364 -56.90 -4.71 31.38
CA ALA A 364 -56.26 -3.41 31.58
C ALA A 364 -55.48 -3.34 32.90
N ASP A 365 -56.03 -3.85 34.00
CA ASP A 365 -55.35 -3.91 35.30
C ASP A 365 -54.10 -4.81 35.25
N LEU A 366 -54.22 -6.01 34.65
CA LEU A 366 -53.08 -6.91 34.46
C LEU A 366 -52.00 -6.29 33.57
N GLN A 367 -52.40 -5.52 32.55
CA GLN A 367 -51.47 -4.83 31.67
C GLN A 367 -50.73 -3.70 32.41
N ALA A 368 -51.41 -2.96 33.29
CA ALA A 368 -50.79 -1.94 34.13
C ALA A 368 -49.79 -2.55 35.13
N GLU A 369 -50.16 -3.66 35.77
CA GLU A 369 -49.29 -4.40 36.69
C GLU A 369 -48.03 -4.94 35.98
N ILE A 370 -48.17 -5.44 34.75
CA ILE A 370 -47.02 -5.85 33.92
C ILE A 370 -46.10 -4.67 33.62
N GLU A 371 -46.65 -3.49 33.34
CA GLU A 371 -45.84 -2.31 33.04
C GLU A 371 -45.10 -1.79 34.29
N GLU A 372 -45.74 -1.81 35.46
CA GLU A 372 -45.10 -1.52 36.75
C GLU A 372 -43.95 -2.50 37.04
N TYR A 373 -44.14 -3.80 36.77
CA TYR A 373 -43.07 -4.79 36.92
C TYR A 373 -41.91 -4.56 35.97
N LYS A 374 -42.16 -4.10 34.74
CA LYS A 374 -41.08 -3.72 33.80
C LYS A 374 -40.32 -2.50 34.27
N GLU A 375 -41.01 -1.47 34.75
CA GLU A 375 -40.38 -0.25 35.26
C GLU A 375 -39.54 -0.55 36.51
N LEU A 376 -40.04 -1.40 37.41
CA LEU A 376 -39.30 -1.87 38.57
C LEU A 376 -38.08 -2.71 38.18
N ALA A 377 -38.20 -3.60 37.20
CA ALA A 377 -37.08 -4.38 36.68
C ALA A 377 -36.00 -3.48 36.05
N GLY A 378 -36.41 -2.46 35.29
CA GLY A 378 -35.52 -1.44 34.74
C GLY A 378 -34.80 -0.65 35.82
N SER A 379 -35.52 -0.23 36.86
CA SER A 379 -34.94 0.49 38.00
C SER A 379 -33.91 -0.37 38.74
N ARG A 380 -34.21 -1.65 38.99
CA ARG A 380 -33.27 -2.60 39.59
C ARG A 380 -32.04 -2.84 38.72
N LEU A 381 -32.19 -2.87 37.40
CA LEU A 381 -31.07 -3.01 36.48
C LEU A 381 -30.12 -1.82 36.57
N VAL A 382 -30.65 -0.59 36.53
CA VAL A 382 -29.85 0.64 36.66
C VAL A 382 -29.12 0.69 38.00
N GLU A 383 -29.78 0.29 39.09
CA GLU A 383 -29.16 0.20 40.41
C GLU A 383 -28.00 -0.81 40.43
N LEU A 384 -28.19 -1.99 39.83
CA LEU A 384 -27.14 -2.99 39.71
C LEU A 384 -25.96 -2.51 38.85
N GLU A 385 -26.23 -1.84 37.73
CA GLU A 385 -25.19 -1.25 36.87
C GLU A 385 -24.37 -0.21 37.63
N LYS A 386 -25.04 0.66 38.41
CA LYS A 386 -24.38 1.62 39.28
C LYS A 386 -23.51 0.93 40.32
N LEU A 387 -24.06 -0.09 41.00
CA LEU A 387 -23.33 -0.84 42.02
C LEU A 387 -22.10 -1.57 41.44
N MET A 388 -22.20 -2.11 40.22
CA MET A 388 -21.06 -2.70 39.51
C MET A 388 -20.01 -1.65 39.15
N SER A 389 -20.42 -0.47 38.67
CA SER A 389 -19.51 0.64 38.39
C SER A 389 -18.76 1.08 39.65
N ASP A 390 -19.48 1.26 40.76
CA ASP A 390 -18.92 1.61 42.07
C ASP A 390 -17.98 0.53 42.61
N HIS A 391 -18.28 -0.75 42.35
CA HIS A 391 -17.39 -1.86 42.70
C HIS A 391 -16.08 -1.80 41.90
N GLU A 392 -16.15 -1.56 40.59
CA GLU A 392 -14.97 -1.47 39.73
C GLU A 392 -14.10 -0.24 40.06
N THR A 393 -14.69 0.90 40.41
CA THR A 393 -13.91 2.06 40.91
C THR A 393 -13.21 1.74 42.23
N THR A 394 -13.93 1.17 43.20
CA THR A 394 -13.36 0.73 44.49
C THR A 394 -12.23 -0.28 44.29
N LYS A 395 -12.39 -1.23 43.36
CA LYS A 395 -11.37 -2.23 43.03
C LYS A 395 -10.11 -1.60 42.45
N ARG A 396 -10.25 -0.62 41.55
CA ARG A 396 -9.10 0.16 41.03
C ARG A 396 -8.41 0.94 42.15
N GLU A 397 -9.16 1.56 43.06
CA GLU A 397 -8.59 2.28 44.21
C GLU A 397 -7.81 1.34 45.14
N VAL A 398 -8.35 0.15 45.42
CA VAL A 398 -7.66 -0.89 46.18
C VAL A 398 -6.36 -1.32 45.49
N GLU A 399 -6.36 -1.47 44.16
CA GLU A 399 -5.16 -1.83 43.39
C GLU A 399 -4.10 -0.72 43.44
N VAL A 400 -4.51 0.55 43.33
CA VAL A 400 -3.62 1.71 43.49
C VAL A 400 -3.03 1.75 44.90
N LEU A 401 -3.85 1.57 45.94
CA LEU A 401 -3.38 1.53 47.33
C LEU A 401 -2.45 0.35 47.59
N LYS A 402 -2.75 -0.83 47.03
CA LYS A 402 -1.88 -2.00 47.07
C LYS A 402 -0.52 -1.71 46.44
N ASN A 403 -0.50 -1.05 45.29
CA ASN A 403 0.75 -0.64 44.61
C ASN A 403 1.54 0.37 45.44
N LYS A 404 0.86 1.33 46.10
CA LYS A 404 1.51 2.27 47.04
C LYS A 404 2.10 1.56 48.26
N VAL A 405 1.35 0.64 48.88
CA VAL A 405 1.84 -0.15 50.02
C VAL A 405 3.03 -1.02 49.63
N ASN A 406 2.98 -1.65 48.45
CA ASN A 406 4.11 -2.41 47.94
C ASN A 406 5.33 -1.51 47.73
N SER A 407 5.15 -0.32 47.16
CA SER A 407 6.25 0.63 46.95
C SER A 407 6.90 1.08 48.27
N ILE A 408 6.12 1.23 49.34
CA ILE A 408 6.61 1.58 50.68
C ILE A 408 7.34 0.40 51.35
N LYS A 409 6.97 -0.85 51.06
CA LYS A 409 7.67 -2.04 51.60
C LYS A 409 9.06 -2.28 51.02
N TYR A 410 9.38 -1.68 49.88
CA TYR A 410 10.67 -1.83 49.19
C TYR A 410 11.60 -0.61 49.33
N THR A 411 11.17 0.41 50.08
CA THR A 411 12.01 1.50 50.63
C THR A 411 12.29 1.23 52.09
#